data_AF-A0A7S1IPG7-F1
#
_entry.id   AF-A0A7S1IPG7-F1
#
_cell.length_a   1.000
_cell.length_b   1.000
_cell.length_c   1.000
_cell.angle_alpha   90.00
_cell.angle_beta   90.00
_cell.angle_gamma   90.00
#
_symmetry.space_group_name_H-M   'P 1'
#
loop_
_entity.id
_entity.type
_entity.pdbx_description
1 polymer ?
#
loop_
_entity_poly.entity_id
_entity_poly.type
_entity_poly.pdbx_seq_one_letter_code
_entity_poly.pdbx_strand_id
1 'polypeptide(L)'
;LSGTVWSMEGLAQGAGQMHMPTWLQEMMLTHFANTTRKAKEPKEEAVPSRSYLDKSRKQTIGIVLTRCAHDLGTAHGVDSYFLTSKILAHLIMSLDERLDFDTIRNVRTFLKPKENCLLEPGPDPEDEQLEAILQHPGEPPLAAEDRVLKTLCHVPQLALRLDSWLLMAEDFDCISAMVVRSVRIISEALAEVTASKPLMSILMVILSAGNFLNEGTRWAASGFRLNSILKLKDAKSNVTTSGSSNPGAEVDGPKKA
;
A
#
# COMPACT_ATOMS: atom_id res chain seq x y z
N LEU A 1 14.39 -42.53 -63.17
CA LEU A 1 15.28 -42.31 -62.01
C LEU A 1 14.58 -42.87 -60.77
N SER A 2 14.82 -44.13 -60.42
CA SER A 2 14.35 -44.73 -59.15
C SER A 2 15.49 -45.53 -58.55
N GLY A 3 16.61 -44.83 -58.34
CA GLY A 3 17.76 -45.33 -57.62
C GLY A 3 17.84 -44.60 -56.29
N THR A 4 17.31 -45.21 -55.25
CA THR A 4 17.67 -44.86 -53.88
C THR A 4 17.90 -46.16 -53.13
N VAL A 5 19.04 -46.23 -52.43
CA VAL A 5 19.60 -47.37 -51.67
C VAL A 5 18.70 -47.83 -50.49
N TRP A 6 17.47 -47.33 -50.42
CA TRP A 6 16.54 -47.41 -49.30
C TRP A 6 15.23 -48.10 -49.69
N SER A 7 15.27 -49.13 -50.54
CA SER A 7 14.09 -49.98 -50.72
C SER A 7 13.74 -50.65 -49.39
N MET A 8 12.47 -50.56 -48.95
CA MET A 8 12.01 -51.15 -47.69
C MET A 8 12.29 -52.66 -47.60
N GLU A 9 12.40 -53.35 -48.73
CA GLU A 9 12.77 -54.77 -48.79
C GLU A 9 14.21 -55.03 -48.33
N GLY A 10 15.15 -54.12 -48.61
CA GLY A 10 16.56 -54.30 -48.23
C GLY A 10 16.82 -54.12 -46.73
N LEU A 11 16.06 -53.25 -46.07
CA LEU A 11 16.15 -53.03 -44.62
C LEU A 11 15.58 -54.20 -43.82
N ALA A 12 14.49 -54.82 -44.31
CA ALA A 12 13.88 -55.97 -43.64
C ALA A 12 14.73 -57.24 -43.76
N GLN A 13 15.42 -57.44 -44.89
CA GLN A 13 16.25 -58.64 -45.11
C GLN A 13 17.55 -58.63 -44.28
N GLY A 14 18.11 -57.47 -43.93
CA GLY A 14 19.30 -57.37 -43.07
C GLY A 14 19.04 -57.60 -41.58
N ALA A 15 17.78 -57.43 -41.13
CA ALA A 15 17.39 -57.59 -39.72
C ALA A 15 16.91 -59.00 -39.36
N GLY A 16 16.86 -59.93 -40.33
CA GLY A 16 16.17 -61.21 -40.22
C GLY A 16 16.86 -62.32 -39.41
N GLN A 17 18.01 -62.10 -38.77
CA GLN A 17 18.75 -63.17 -38.06
C GLN A 17 19.35 -62.78 -36.70
N MET A 18 18.75 -61.83 -35.98
CA MET A 18 19.06 -61.62 -34.56
C MET A 18 17.77 -61.56 -33.75
N HIS A 19 17.45 -62.65 -33.05
CA HIS A 19 16.37 -62.65 -32.09
C HIS A 19 16.79 -61.87 -30.84
N MET A 20 16.66 -60.55 -30.88
CA MET A 20 16.95 -59.69 -29.74
C MET A 20 15.87 -59.90 -28.65
N PRO A 21 16.25 -60.22 -27.39
CA PRO A 21 15.30 -60.38 -26.29
C PRO A 21 14.45 -59.12 -26.10
N THR A 22 13.16 -59.27 -25.82
CA THR A 22 12.18 -58.16 -25.67
C THR A 22 12.62 -57.08 -24.68
N TRP A 23 13.24 -57.47 -23.57
CA TRP A 23 13.76 -56.50 -22.58
C TRP A 23 14.86 -55.60 -23.16
N LEU A 24 15.70 -56.14 -24.06
CA LEU A 24 16.77 -55.38 -24.72
C LEU A 24 16.17 -54.43 -25.77
N GLN A 25 15.09 -54.84 -26.44
CA GLN A 25 14.34 -53.98 -27.35
C GLN A 25 13.76 -52.77 -26.61
N GLU A 26 13.09 -53.01 -25.49
CA GLU A 26 12.54 -51.94 -24.65
C GLU A 26 13.64 -51.04 -24.13
N MET A 27 14.74 -51.59 -23.61
CA MET A 27 15.84 -50.78 -23.08
C MET A 27 16.47 -49.91 -24.17
N MET A 28 16.68 -50.44 -25.38
CA MET A 28 17.20 -49.68 -26.51
C MET A 28 16.21 -48.63 -27.01
N LEU A 29 14.92 -48.94 -27.11
CA LEU A 29 13.87 -47.96 -27.46
C LEU A 29 13.76 -46.85 -26.43
N THR A 30 13.86 -47.19 -25.14
CA THR A 30 13.81 -46.22 -24.05
C THR A 30 15.05 -45.34 -24.03
N HIS A 31 16.24 -45.93 -24.24
CA HIS A 31 17.49 -45.18 -24.37
C HIS A 31 17.47 -44.29 -25.63
N PHE A 32 16.94 -44.77 -26.76
CA PHE A 32 16.81 -44.02 -28.00
C PHE A 32 15.81 -42.86 -27.86
N ALA A 33 14.66 -43.09 -27.24
CA ALA A 33 13.69 -42.04 -26.91
C ALA A 33 14.30 -40.99 -25.98
N ASN A 34 15.08 -41.41 -24.97
CA ASN A 34 15.73 -40.49 -24.03
C ASN A 34 16.94 -39.74 -24.65
N THR A 35 17.64 -40.33 -25.61
CA THR A 35 18.75 -39.67 -26.33
C THR A 35 18.26 -38.75 -27.44
N THR A 36 17.15 -39.07 -28.10
CA THR A 36 16.48 -38.18 -29.06
C THR A 36 15.69 -37.06 -28.38
N ARG A 37 15.20 -37.24 -27.15
CA ARG A 37 14.66 -36.15 -26.32
C ARG A 37 15.71 -35.10 -25.93
N LYS A 38 17.01 -35.45 -25.97
CA LYS A 38 18.13 -34.48 -25.86
C LYS A 38 18.40 -33.72 -27.16
N ALA A 39 17.87 -34.15 -28.30
CA ALA A 39 17.78 -33.30 -29.47
C ALA A 39 16.69 -32.26 -29.18
N LYS A 40 17.14 -31.07 -28.75
CA LYS A 40 16.34 -29.86 -28.66
C LYS A 40 15.41 -29.81 -29.87
N GLU A 41 14.10 -29.92 -29.64
CA GLU A 41 13.09 -29.68 -30.68
C GLU A 41 13.51 -28.41 -31.43
N PRO A 42 13.39 -28.37 -32.77
CA PRO A 42 13.70 -27.16 -33.51
C PRO A 42 12.93 -26.04 -32.82
N LYS A 43 13.67 -25.05 -32.28
CA LYS A 43 13.06 -23.86 -31.72
C LYS A 43 12.24 -23.29 -32.86
N GLU A 44 10.92 -23.51 -32.83
CA GLU A 44 9.98 -22.67 -33.55
C GLU A 44 10.44 -21.24 -33.25
N GLU A 45 10.81 -20.49 -34.30
CA GLU A 45 11.24 -19.11 -34.12
C GLU A 45 10.08 -18.39 -33.45
N ALA A 46 10.19 -18.23 -32.14
CA ALA A 46 9.13 -17.68 -31.33
C ALA A 46 8.79 -16.31 -31.90
N VAL A 47 7.54 -16.16 -32.35
CA VAL A 47 7.03 -14.88 -32.83
C VAL A 47 7.39 -13.84 -31.77
N PRO A 48 8.18 -12.81 -32.12
CA PRO A 48 8.73 -11.90 -31.12
C PRO A 48 7.59 -11.20 -30.40
N SER A 49 7.44 -11.45 -29.10
CA SER A 49 6.33 -10.89 -28.32
C SER A 49 6.49 -9.38 -28.15
N ARG A 50 5.41 -8.63 -28.37
CA ARG A 50 5.37 -7.18 -28.17
C ARG A 50 5.34 -6.86 -26.68
N SER A 51 5.97 -5.77 -26.26
CA SER A 51 5.86 -5.31 -24.88
C SER A 51 6.03 -3.81 -24.75
N TYR A 52 5.30 -3.24 -23.80
CA TYR A 52 5.34 -1.83 -23.43
C TYR A 52 6.21 -1.58 -22.19
N LEU A 53 6.68 -2.65 -21.55
CA LEU A 53 7.54 -2.60 -20.37
C LEU A 53 9.02 -2.55 -20.76
N ASP A 54 9.79 -1.70 -20.08
CA ASP A 54 11.23 -1.73 -20.15
C ASP A 54 11.82 -3.02 -19.54
N LYS A 55 13.07 -3.34 -19.87
CA LYS A 55 13.73 -4.59 -19.44
C LYS A 55 13.80 -4.74 -17.92
N SER A 56 14.03 -3.64 -17.19
CA SER A 56 14.17 -3.65 -15.73
C SER A 56 12.82 -3.94 -15.07
N ARG A 57 11.76 -3.33 -15.58
CA ARG A 57 10.39 -3.53 -15.11
C ARG A 57 9.89 -4.94 -15.38
N LYS A 58 10.14 -5.48 -16.58
CA LYS A 58 9.83 -6.89 -16.87
C LYS A 58 10.48 -7.83 -15.87
N GLN A 59 11.76 -7.62 -15.59
CA GLN A 59 12.48 -8.45 -14.63
C GLN A 59 11.85 -8.35 -13.23
N THR A 60 11.52 -7.14 -12.79
CA THR A 60 10.89 -6.91 -11.48
C THR A 60 9.53 -7.61 -11.39
N ILE A 61 8.66 -7.39 -12.39
CA ILE A 61 7.32 -8.00 -12.45
C ILE A 61 7.43 -9.53 -12.53
N GLY A 62 8.34 -10.05 -13.36
CA GLY A 62 8.57 -11.49 -13.47
C GLY A 62 8.99 -12.13 -12.16
N ILE A 63 9.88 -11.49 -11.38
CA ILE A 63 10.27 -11.96 -10.04
C ILE A 63 9.06 -12.03 -9.12
N VAL A 64 8.26 -10.96 -9.06
CA VAL A 64 7.08 -10.94 -8.18
C VAL A 64 6.05 -11.97 -8.61
N LEU A 65 5.73 -12.05 -9.90
CA LEU A 65 4.77 -13.03 -10.40
C LEU A 65 5.23 -14.47 -10.20
N THR A 66 6.53 -14.73 -10.29
CA THR A 66 7.08 -16.05 -9.96
C THR A 66 6.86 -16.37 -8.49
N ARG A 67 7.05 -15.38 -7.61
CA ARG A 67 6.77 -15.55 -6.18
C ARG A 67 5.28 -15.77 -5.92
N CYS A 68 4.40 -14.93 -6.47
CA CYS A 68 2.95 -15.11 -6.37
C CYS A 68 2.50 -16.46 -6.94
N ALA A 69 3.08 -16.90 -8.05
CA ALA A 69 2.75 -18.17 -8.67
C ALA A 69 3.13 -19.35 -7.78
N HIS A 70 4.28 -19.27 -7.12
CA HIS A 70 4.71 -20.23 -6.10
C HIS A 70 3.75 -20.24 -4.91
N ASP A 71 3.46 -19.08 -4.34
CA ASP A 71 2.63 -18.94 -3.13
C ASP A 71 1.18 -19.40 -3.38
N LEU A 72 0.68 -19.23 -4.62
CA LEU A 72 -0.63 -19.72 -5.07
C LEU A 72 -0.61 -21.16 -5.64
N GLY A 73 0.55 -21.81 -5.74
CA GLY A 73 0.67 -23.19 -6.25
C GLY A 73 0.40 -23.36 -7.75
N THR A 74 0.63 -22.32 -8.57
CA THR A 74 0.31 -22.27 -10.02
C THR A 74 1.51 -22.54 -10.94
N ALA A 75 2.66 -22.96 -10.39
CA ALA A 75 3.95 -22.97 -11.08
C ALA A 75 4.13 -24.12 -12.10
N HIS A 76 3.48 -24.05 -13.27
CA HIS A 76 3.77 -24.93 -14.42
C HIS A 76 3.59 -24.19 -15.78
N GLY A 77 4.70 -23.87 -16.47
CA GLY A 77 4.70 -23.44 -17.88
C GLY A 77 4.45 -21.95 -18.16
N VAL A 78 4.41 -21.58 -19.45
CA VAL A 78 4.26 -20.18 -19.94
C VAL A 78 2.88 -19.59 -19.61
N ASP A 79 1.87 -20.44 -19.42
CA ASP A 79 0.51 -20.06 -19.02
C ASP A 79 0.36 -19.86 -17.50
N SER A 80 1.38 -20.23 -16.72
CA SER A 80 1.39 -20.09 -15.26
C SER A 80 1.07 -18.67 -14.84
N TYR A 81 1.79 -17.67 -15.37
CA TYR A 81 1.58 -16.27 -15.01
C TYR A 81 0.18 -15.74 -15.38
N PHE A 82 -0.39 -16.22 -16.48
CA PHE A 82 -1.74 -15.83 -16.88
C PHE A 82 -2.77 -16.35 -15.89
N LEU A 83 -2.68 -17.63 -15.51
CA LEU A 83 -3.52 -18.22 -14.47
C LEU A 83 -3.33 -17.52 -13.12
N THR A 84 -2.08 -17.29 -12.70
CA THR A 84 -1.75 -16.54 -11.48
C THR A 84 -2.44 -15.19 -11.47
N SER A 85 -2.41 -14.43 -12.58
CA SER A 85 -3.04 -13.11 -12.66
C SER A 85 -4.56 -13.13 -12.49
N LYS A 86 -5.23 -14.15 -13.04
CA LYS A 86 -6.68 -14.33 -12.89
C LYS A 86 -7.04 -14.71 -11.46
N ILE A 87 -6.27 -15.61 -10.85
CA ILE A 87 -6.46 -16.00 -9.45
C ILE A 87 -6.23 -14.79 -8.55
N LEU A 88 -5.13 -14.04 -8.74
CA LEU A 88 -4.87 -12.80 -8.00
C LEU A 88 -6.02 -11.81 -8.13
N ALA A 89 -6.50 -11.54 -9.35
CA ALA A 89 -7.62 -10.63 -9.58
C ALA A 89 -8.89 -11.07 -8.83
N HIS A 90 -9.19 -12.37 -8.85
CA HIS A 90 -10.34 -12.92 -8.11
C HIS A 90 -10.17 -12.77 -6.59
N LEU A 91 -9.03 -13.18 -6.04
CA LEU A 91 -8.74 -13.11 -4.61
C LEU A 91 -8.71 -11.66 -4.10
N ILE A 92 -8.19 -10.73 -4.90
CA ILE A 92 -8.20 -9.29 -4.58
C ILE A 92 -9.62 -8.72 -4.61
N MET A 93 -10.46 -9.16 -5.55
CA MET A 93 -11.86 -8.73 -5.62
C MET A 93 -12.69 -9.25 -4.45
N SER A 94 -12.41 -10.46 -3.98
CA SER A 94 -13.11 -11.09 -2.85
C SER A 94 -12.48 -10.80 -1.48
N LEU A 95 -11.33 -10.08 -1.43
CA LEU A 95 -10.53 -9.90 -0.21
C LEU A 95 -10.25 -11.23 0.50
N ASP A 96 -9.87 -12.25 -0.26
CA ASP A 96 -9.67 -13.60 0.25
C ASP A 96 -8.39 -13.69 1.10
N GLU A 97 -8.54 -14.09 2.36
CA GLU A 97 -7.47 -14.23 3.37
C GLU A 97 -6.35 -15.21 2.98
N ARG A 98 -6.55 -16.04 1.95
CA ARG A 98 -5.51 -16.90 1.39
C ARG A 98 -4.36 -16.10 0.77
N LEU A 99 -4.61 -14.85 0.40
CA LEU A 99 -3.57 -13.97 -0.11
C LEU A 99 -2.79 -13.39 1.07
N ASP A 100 -1.54 -13.79 1.22
CA ASP A 100 -0.71 -13.31 2.32
C ASP A 100 -0.32 -11.83 2.15
N PHE A 101 0.04 -11.22 3.28
CA PHE A 101 0.39 -9.80 3.33
C PHE A 101 1.57 -9.47 2.41
N ASP A 102 2.59 -10.32 2.35
CA ASP A 102 3.74 -10.12 1.48
C ASP A 102 3.35 -10.17 0.01
N THR A 103 2.46 -11.06 -0.41
CA THR A 103 1.94 -11.10 -1.78
C THR A 103 1.21 -9.81 -2.12
N ILE A 104 0.32 -9.33 -1.24
CA ILE A 104 -0.42 -8.07 -1.45
C ILE A 104 0.56 -6.91 -1.59
N ARG A 105 1.56 -6.83 -0.69
CA ARG A 105 2.60 -5.80 -0.72
C ARG A 105 3.43 -5.89 -1.99
N ASN A 106 3.85 -7.08 -2.38
CA ASN A 106 4.61 -7.31 -3.60
C ASN A 106 3.81 -6.88 -4.83
N VAL A 107 2.53 -7.28 -4.93
CA VAL A 107 1.62 -6.82 -5.99
C VAL A 107 1.51 -5.31 -6.01
N ARG A 108 1.37 -4.68 -4.84
CA ARG A 108 1.25 -3.23 -4.72
C ARG A 108 2.51 -2.48 -5.14
N THR A 109 3.70 -3.02 -4.85
CA THR A 109 4.98 -2.34 -5.12
C THR A 109 5.30 -2.19 -6.60
N PHE A 110 4.90 -3.14 -7.46
CA PHE A 110 5.21 -3.05 -8.90
C PHE A 110 4.14 -2.33 -9.72
N LEU A 111 2.94 -2.12 -9.16
CA LEU A 111 1.88 -1.30 -9.75
C LEU A 111 2.25 0.19 -9.60
N LYS A 112 2.61 0.87 -10.69
CA LYS A 112 2.88 2.31 -10.62
C LYS A 112 1.57 3.10 -10.45
N PRO A 113 1.58 4.25 -9.73
CA PRO A 113 0.39 5.07 -9.52
C PRO A 113 -0.32 5.53 -10.80
N LYS A 114 0.42 5.73 -11.90
CA LYS A 114 -0.13 6.15 -13.21
C LYS A 114 -0.71 5.00 -14.05
N GLU A 115 -0.43 3.75 -13.68
CA GLU A 115 -0.95 2.56 -14.37
C GLU A 115 -2.33 2.16 -13.86
N ASN A 116 -2.76 2.76 -12.75
CA ASN A 116 -4.18 2.80 -12.38
C ASN A 116 -5.06 3.51 -13.43
N CYS A 117 -4.45 4.25 -14.38
CA CYS A 117 -5.15 5.13 -15.33
C CYS A 117 -4.82 4.86 -16.82
N LEU A 118 -4.00 3.86 -17.18
CA LEU A 118 -3.80 3.54 -18.62
C LEU A 118 -5.03 2.85 -19.25
N LEU A 119 -6.01 2.51 -18.42
CA LEU A 119 -7.36 2.13 -18.79
C LEU A 119 -8.32 2.95 -17.92
N GLU A 120 -8.34 4.27 -18.09
CA GLU A 120 -9.54 5.04 -17.71
C GLU A 120 -10.75 4.30 -18.31
N PRO A 121 -11.84 4.09 -17.54
CA PRO A 121 -13.04 3.41 -18.02
C PRO A 121 -13.69 4.28 -19.11
N GLY A 122 -13.20 4.13 -20.34
CA GLY A 122 -13.99 4.41 -21.52
C GLY A 122 -15.22 3.49 -21.51
N PRO A 123 -16.33 3.93 -22.11
CA PRO A 123 -17.60 3.22 -22.03
C PRO A 123 -17.37 1.78 -22.47
N ASP A 124 -17.75 0.84 -21.61
CA ASP A 124 -17.57 -0.60 -21.75
C ASP A 124 -17.43 -1.02 -23.22
N PRO A 125 -16.20 -1.21 -23.74
CA PRO A 125 -16.04 -2.18 -24.80
C PRO A 125 -16.33 -3.49 -24.09
N GLU A 126 -17.36 -4.22 -24.52
CA GLU A 126 -17.50 -5.64 -24.17
C GLU A 126 -16.10 -6.26 -24.13
N ASP A 127 -15.71 -6.99 -23.08
CA ASP A 127 -14.30 -7.39 -22.84
C ASP A 127 -13.60 -7.95 -24.11
N GLU A 128 -14.37 -8.52 -25.04
CA GLU A 128 -13.98 -8.93 -26.39
C GLU A 128 -13.46 -7.81 -27.31
N GLN A 129 -13.99 -6.59 -27.25
CA GLN A 129 -13.58 -5.44 -28.06
C GLN A 129 -12.26 -4.82 -27.56
N LEU A 130 -12.02 -4.76 -26.25
CA LEU A 130 -10.71 -4.33 -25.71
C LEU A 130 -9.64 -5.40 -25.92
N GLU A 131 -10.01 -6.67 -25.80
CA GLU A 131 -9.20 -7.80 -26.29
C GLU A 131 -8.89 -7.66 -27.79
N ALA A 132 -9.87 -7.37 -28.64
CA ALA A 132 -9.68 -7.20 -30.09
C ALA A 132 -8.87 -5.95 -30.49
N ILE A 133 -8.94 -4.86 -29.73
CA ILE A 133 -8.11 -3.66 -29.95
C ILE A 133 -6.66 -3.92 -29.53
N LEU A 134 -6.44 -4.70 -28.47
CA LEU A 134 -5.08 -5.10 -28.05
C LEU A 134 -4.54 -6.31 -28.82
N GLN A 135 -5.43 -7.06 -29.47
CA GLN A 135 -5.18 -8.10 -30.45
C GLN A 135 -5.56 -7.61 -31.86
N HIS A 136 -5.05 -6.44 -32.29
CA HIS A 136 -4.26 -6.37 -33.52
C HIS A 136 -4.31 -7.60 -34.45
N PRO A 137 -5.28 -7.86 -35.36
CA PRO A 137 -5.10 -8.92 -36.35
C PRO A 137 -3.83 -8.64 -37.16
N GLY A 138 -2.78 -9.42 -36.92
CA GLY A 138 -1.45 -9.27 -37.52
C GLY A 138 -0.37 -8.68 -36.59
N GLU A 139 -0.68 -8.29 -35.36
CA GLU A 139 0.32 -7.88 -34.38
C GLU A 139 0.86 -9.06 -33.55
N PRO A 140 2.13 -9.02 -33.12
CA PRO A 140 2.69 -10.04 -32.27
C PRO A 140 2.02 -10.06 -30.88
N PRO A 141 1.90 -11.23 -30.24
CA PRO A 141 1.27 -11.35 -28.94
C PRO A 141 2.02 -10.52 -27.89
N LEU A 142 1.29 -9.95 -26.93
CA LEU A 142 1.91 -9.28 -25.77
C LEU A 142 2.79 -10.25 -24.99
N ALA A 143 3.89 -9.77 -24.43
CA ALA A 143 4.71 -10.53 -23.50
C ALA A 143 3.92 -10.90 -22.24
N ALA A 144 4.35 -11.94 -21.54
CA ALA A 144 3.61 -12.49 -20.39
C ALA A 144 3.39 -11.44 -19.29
N GLU A 145 4.39 -10.60 -19.02
CA GLU A 145 4.33 -9.56 -17.99
C GLU A 145 3.28 -8.49 -18.33
N ASP A 146 3.19 -8.07 -19.60
CA ASP A 146 2.21 -7.10 -20.07
C ASP A 146 0.78 -7.66 -19.99
N ARG A 147 0.59 -8.95 -20.35
CA ARG A 147 -0.72 -9.62 -20.22
C ARG A 147 -1.20 -9.66 -18.77
N VAL A 148 -0.30 -9.95 -17.83
CA VAL A 148 -0.65 -9.99 -16.41
C VAL A 148 -1.03 -8.62 -15.88
N LEU A 149 -0.26 -7.58 -16.21
CA LEU A 149 -0.62 -6.21 -15.84
C LEU A 149 -2.00 -5.84 -16.40
N LYS A 150 -2.27 -6.18 -17.67
CA LYS A 150 -3.57 -5.96 -18.29
C LYS A 150 -4.68 -6.62 -17.47
N THR A 151 -4.56 -7.91 -17.12
CA THR A 151 -5.56 -8.61 -16.29
C THR A 151 -5.81 -7.91 -14.96
N LEU A 152 -4.73 -7.53 -14.25
CA LEU A 152 -4.85 -6.86 -12.95
C LEU A 152 -5.48 -5.46 -13.08
N CYS A 153 -5.23 -4.73 -14.17
CA CYS A 153 -5.84 -3.42 -14.39
C CYS A 153 -7.37 -3.46 -14.57
N HIS A 154 -7.97 -4.63 -14.86
CA HIS A 154 -9.43 -4.78 -14.88
C HIS A 154 -10.02 -4.82 -13.47
N VAL A 155 -9.21 -4.97 -12.43
CA VAL A 155 -9.68 -4.87 -11.04
C VAL A 155 -9.99 -3.40 -10.74
N PRO A 156 -11.26 -3.04 -10.48
CA PRO A 156 -11.66 -1.66 -10.25
C PRO A 156 -10.95 -1.10 -9.03
N GLN A 157 -10.32 0.06 -9.19
CA GLN A 157 -9.61 0.77 -8.12
C GLN A 157 -8.54 -0.10 -7.42
N LEU A 158 -7.84 -0.95 -8.18
CA LEU A 158 -6.87 -1.93 -7.68
C LEU A 158 -5.92 -1.37 -6.60
N ALA A 159 -5.28 -0.22 -6.85
CA ALA A 159 -4.35 0.35 -5.87
C ALA A 159 -5.04 0.72 -4.55
N LEU A 160 -6.22 1.34 -4.59
CA LEU A 160 -6.98 1.67 -3.38
C LEU A 160 -7.41 0.42 -2.63
N ARG A 161 -7.79 -0.65 -3.33
CA ARG A 161 -8.12 -1.95 -2.70
C ARG A 161 -6.91 -2.54 -1.99
N LEU A 162 -5.76 -2.59 -2.66
CA LEU A 162 -4.52 -3.10 -2.08
C LEU A 162 -4.07 -2.25 -0.89
N ASP A 163 -4.10 -0.91 -1.00
CA ASP A 163 -3.74 0.01 0.09
C ASP A 163 -4.68 -0.16 1.29
N SER A 164 -5.98 -0.30 1.05
CA SER A 164 -6.97 -0.54 2.11
C SER A 164 -6.76 -1.90 2.77
N TRP A 165 -6.45 -2.93 1.99
CA TRP A 165 -6.22 -4.27 2.51
C TRP A 165 -4.95 -4.32 3.37
N LEU A 166 -3.86 -3.69 2.92
CA LEU A 166 -2.62 -3.57 3.71
C LEU A 166 -2.89 -2.87 5.05
N LEU A 167 -3.64 -1.76 5.04
CA LEU A 167 -4.02 -1.05 6.28
C LEU A 167 -4.82 -1.94 7.22
N MET A 168 -5.80 -2.69 6.69
CA MET A 168 -6.63 -3.61 7.48
C MET A 168 -5.81 -4.74 8.09
N ALA A 169 -4.81 -5.25 7.37
CA ALA A 169 -4.00 -6.38 7.81
C ALA A 169 -2.89 -6.01 8.80
N GLU A 170 -2.31 -4.81 8.70
CA GLU A 170 -1.12 -4.44 9.48
C GLU A 170 -1.48 -3.69 10.76
N ASP A 171 -2.23 -2.59 10.64
CA ASP A 171 -2.22 -1.57 11.67
C ASP A 171 -3.62 -1.19 12.18
N PHE A 172 -4.71 -1.65 11.55
CA PHE A 172 -6.05 -1.15 11.85
C PHE A 172 -6.44 -1.30 13.32
N ASP A 173 -6.23 -2.49 13.90
CA ASP A 173 -6.56 -2.73 15.31
C ASP A 173 -5.69 -1.92 16.28
N CYS A 174 -4.39 -1.77 15.95
CA CYS A 174 -3.48 -0.98 16.77
C CYS A 174 -3.82 0.52 16.72
N ILE A 175 -3.97 1.06 15.52
CA ILE A 175 -4.33 2.46 15.27
C ILE A 175 -5.70 2.76 15.90
N SER A 176 -6.70 1.90 15.69
CA SER A 176 -8.03 2.10 16.25
C SER A 176 -8.00 2.10 17.78
N ALA A 177 -7.30 1.16 18.41
CA ALA A 177 -7.15 1.11 19.86
C ALA A 177 -6.44 2.37 20.40
N MET A 178 -5.40 2.84 19.72
CA MET A 178 -4.67 4.06 20.09
C MET A 178 -5.57 5.31 20.01
N VAL A 179 -6.36 5.44 18.93
CA VAL A 179 -7.28 6.56 18.75
C VAL A 179 -8.39 6.54 19.79
N VAL A 180 -9.03 5.38 20.00
CA VAL A 180 -10.07 5.20 21.02
C VAL A 180 -9.54 5.56 22.40
N ARG A 181 -8.32 5.10 22.74
CA ARG A 181 -7.69 5.43 24.03
C ARG A 181 -7.43 6.93 24.18
N SER A 182 -6.95 7.58 23.14
CA SER A 182 -6.65 9.02 23.15
C SER A 182 -7.92 9.86 23.37
N VAL A 183 -8.99 9.53 22.64
CA VAL A 183 -10.30 10.18 22.80
C VAL A 183 -10.84 9.98 24.22
N ARG A 184 -10.71 8.77 24.76
CA ARG A 184 -11.16 8.45 26.12
C ARG A 184 -10.43 9.29 27.16
N ILE A 185 -9.11 9.38 27.09
CA ILE A 185 -8.30 10.19 28.04
C ILE A 185 -8.74 11.66 28.00
N ILE A 186 -8.94 12.22 26.81
CA ILE A 186 -9.39 13.61 26.66
C ILE A 186 -10.78 13.79 27.27
N SER A 187 -11.70 12.85 27.01
CA SER A 187 -13.06 12.89 27.56
C SER A 187 -13.06 12.81 29.09
N GLU A 188 -12.26 11.91 29.66
CA GLU A 188 -12.11 11.75 31.12
C GLU A 188 -11.53 13.03 31.73
N ALA A 189 -10.47 13.59 31.16
CA ALA A 189 -9.87 14.84 31.64
C ALA A 189 -10.86 16.03 31.59
N LEU A 190 -11.65 16.16 30.52
CA LEU A 190 -12.68 17.20 30.43
C LEU A 190 -13.77 17.01 31.48
N ALA A 191 -14.19 15.77 31.74
CA ALA A 191 -15.16 15.46 32.78
C ALA A 191 -14.62 15.80 34.18
N GLU A 192 -13.36 15.47 34.47
CA GLU A 192 -12.71 15.82 35.74
C GLU A 192 -12.59 17.33 35.93
N VAL A 193 -12.14 18.06 34.91
CA VAL A 193 -12.02 19.54 34.95
C VAL A 193 -13.38 20.20 35.20
N THR A 194 -14.43 19.73 34.54
CA THR A 194 -15.78 20.30 34.67
C THR A 194 -16.46 19.93 35.99
N ALA A 195 -16.20 18.73 36.53
CA ALA A 195 -16.76 18.27 37.80
C ALA A 195 -16.00 18.79 39.05
N SER A 196 -14.79 19.32 38.88
CA SER A 196 -13.93 19.74 39.99
C SER A 196 -14.46 20.98 40.72
N LYS A 197 -15.16 20.75 41.86
CA LYS A 197 -15.60 21.80 42.78
C LYS A 197 -14.45 22.64 43.35
N PRO A 198 -13.28 22.07 43.72
CA PRO A 198 -12.14 22.87 44.18
C PRO A 198 -11.62 23.82 43.11
N LEU A 199 -11.49 23.34 41.86
CA LEU A 199 -11.07 24.19 40.74
C LEU A 199 -12.05 25.34 40.53
N MET A 200 -13.36 25.05 40.50
CA MET A 200 -14.39 26.08 40.39
C MET A 200 -14.31 27.11 41.53
N SER A 201 -14.06 26.66 42.76
CA SER A 201 -13.92 27.53 43.92
C SER A 201 -12.72 28.49 43.77
N ILE A 202 -11.57 27.97 43.30
CA ILE A 202 -10.39 28.80 43.02
C ILE A 202 -10.69 29.82 41.92
N LEU A 203 -11.36 29.41 40.83
CA LEU A 203 -11.74 30.32 39.74
C LEU A 203 -12.68 31.43 40.25
N MET A 204 -13.62 31.12 41.15
CA MET A 204 -14.49 32.10 41.78
C MET A 204 -13.75 33.06 42.71
N VAL A 205 -12.76 32.58 43.47
CA VAL A 205 -11.89 33.43 44.30
C VAL A 205 -11.08 34.38 43.43
N ILE A 206 -10.49 33.88 42.33
CA ILE A 206 -9.75 34.71 41.37
C ILE A 206 -10.67 35.78 40.77
N LEU A 207 -11.90 35.42 40.37
CA LEU A 207 -12.88 36.38 39.85
C LEU A 207 -13.22 37.46 40.88
N SER A 208 -13.47 37.05 42.12
CA SER A 208 -13.85 37.95 43.21
C SER A 208 -12.71 38.91 43.57
N ALA A 209 -11.49 38.39 43.71
CA ALA A 209 -10.30 39.19 43.97
C ALA A 209 -9.99 40.14 42.80
N GLY A 210 -10.12 39.67 41.56
CA GLY A 210 -9.96 40.51 40.37
C GLY A 210 -10.99 41.64 40.31
N ASN A 211 -12.25 41.36 40.63
CA ASN A 211 -13.30 42.39 40.69
C ASN A 211 -13.04 43.40 41.82
N PHE A 212 -12.61 42.94 43.00
CA PHE A 212 -12.26 43.80 44.13
C PHE A 212 -11.07 44.72 43.83
N LEU A 213 -9.97 44.18 43.28
CA LEU A 213 -8.77 44.96 42.95
C LEU A 213 -9.01 45.98 41.83
N ASN A 214 -10.02 45.75 40.99
CA ASN A 214 -10.42 46.63 39.89
C ASN A 214 -11.64 47.51 40.24
N GLU A 215 -12.07 47.51 41.50
CA GLU A 215 -13.18 48.32 41.99
C GLU A 215 -12.85 49.82 41.76
N GLY A 216 -13.65 50.49 40.93
CA GLY A 216 -13.40 51.86 40.46
C GLY A 216 -13.03 51.97 38.97
N THR A 217 -12.67 50.86 38.32
CA THR A 217 -12.72 50.76 36.86
C THR A 217 -14.12 50.29 36.44
N ARG A 218 -14.62 50.71 35.27
CA ARG A 218 -16.04 50.58 34.85
C ARG A 218 -16.54 49.14 34.63
N TRP A 219 -15.80 48.10 34.98
CA TRP A 219 -16.06 46.74 34.53
C TRP A 219 -16.00 45.73 35.67
N ALA A 220 -17.16 45.42 36.26
CA ALA A 220 -17.33 44.19 37.02
C ALA A 220 -17.42 43.02 36.03
N ALA A 221 -16.50 42.07 36.14
CA ALA A 221 -16.46 40.91 35.25
C ALA A 221 -17.40 39.81 35.76
N SER A 222 -18.13 39.18 34.83
CA SER A 222 -18.90 37.95 35.12
C SER A 222 -18.08 36.67 34.94
N GLY A 223 -16.85 36.79 34.44
CA GLY A 223 -15.93 35.69 34.19
C GLY A 223 -14.65 36.15 33.49
N PHE A 224 -13.70 35.23 33.29
CA PHE A 224 -12.43 35.51 32.62
C PHE A 224 -11.99 34.33 31.75
N ARG A 225 -11.11 34.60 30.77
CA ARG A 225 -10.47 33.54 29.96
C ARG A 225 -9.41 32.83 30.81
N LEU A 226 -9.34 31.50 30.78
CA LEU A 226 -8.33 30.73 31.54
C LEU A 226 -6.89 31.19 31.30
N ASN A 227 -6.54 31.56 30.06
CA ASN A 227 -5.21 32.09 29.74
C ASN A 227 -4.87 33.40 30.49
N SER A 228 -5.87 34.12 31.02
CA SER A 228 -5.66 35.33 31.85
C SER A 228 -5.06 34.99 33.22
N ILE A 229 -5.26 33.77 33.72
CA ILE A 229 -4.65 33.29 34.98
C ILE A 229 -3.12 33.38 34.89
N LEU A 230 -2.54 33.15 33.71
CA LEU A 230 -1.08 33.22 33.50
C LEU A 230 -0.52 34.63 33.73
N LYS A 231 -1.36 35.67 33.67
CA LYS A 231 -0.98 37.07 33.91
C LYS A 231 -1.04 37.47 35.38
N LEU A 232 -1.65 36.64 36.25
CA LEU A 232 -1.73 36.93 37.69
C LEU A 232 -0.34 37.01 38.33
N LYS A 233 0.63 36.24 37.82
CA LYS A 233 2.02 36.28 38.28
C LYS A 233 2.69 37.64 38.08
N ASP A 234 2.21 38.43 37.12
CA ASP A 234 2.79 39.72 36.74
C ASP A 234 2.18 40.89 37.54
N ALA A 235 1.17 40.62 38.37
CA ALA A 235 0.55 41.61 39.23
C ALA A 235 1.51 42.05 40.34
N LYS A 236 1.85 43.34 40.38
CA LYS A 236 2.72 43.95 41.40
C LYS A 236 1.87 44.62 42.48
N SER A 237 2.30 44.52 43.73
CA SER A 237 1.68 45.26 44.84
C SER A 237 2.13 46.72 44.82
N ASN A 238 1.17 47.65 44.90
CA ASN A 238 1.46 49.05 45.24
C ASN A 238 1.46 49.17 46.77
N VAL A 239 2.54 48.74 47.42
CA VAL A 239 2.76 49.10 48.83
C VAL A 239 3.23 50.54 48.87
N THR A 240 2.31 51.48 48.95
CA THR A 240 2.62 52.83 49.43
C THR A 240 2.76 52.73 50.95
N THR A 241 3.99 52.66 51.45
CA THR A 241 4.29 52.93 52.85
C THR A 241 3.82 54.35 53.17
N SER A 242 2.62 54.46 53.74
CA SER A 242 2.11 55.71 54.32
C SER A 242 3.10 56.20 55.37
N GLY A 243 3.61 57.40 55.15
CA GLY A 243 4.74 57.98 55.86
C GLY A 243 4.64 57.95 57.38
N SER A 244 5.73 57.50 58.00
CA SER A 244 6.13 57.95 59.33
C SER A 244 6.45 59.45 59.23
N SER A 245 5.69 60.24 59.99
CA SER A 245 5.85 61.66 60.21
C SER A 245 7.28 62.04 60.63
N ASN A 246 7.89 63.01 59.94
CA ASN A 246 9.04 63.74 60.45
C ASN A 246 8.68 65.24 60.48
N PRO A 247 8.56 65.89 61.65
CA PRO A 247 8.36 67.33 61.73
C PRO A 247 9.72 68.03 61.89
N GLY A 248 10.10 68.88 60.94
CA GLY A 248 11.35 69.64 61.04
C GLY A 248 11.56 70.66 59.92
N ALA A 249 11.11 71.89 60.20
CA ALA A 249 11.65 73.19 59.77
C ALA A 249 11.81 73.54 58.26
N GLU A 250 11.00 74.52 57.81
CA GLU A 250 11.41 75.88 57.37
C GLU A 250 12.64 76.02 56.41
N VAL A 251 12.69 76.78 55.31
CA VAL A 251 12.31 78.19 55.05
C VAL A 251 12.39 78.46 53.51
N ASP A 252 11.37 79.14 52.97
CA ASP A 252 11.35 80.23 51.95
C ASP A 252 12.10 80.21 50.59
N GLY A 253 11.47 80.84 49.58
CA GLY A 253 12.12 81.37 48.37
C GLY A 253 11.37 81.14 47.03
N PRO A 254 11.07 82.18 46.20
CA PRO A 254 9.84 82.17 45.40
C PRO A 254 9.97 81.83 43.91
N LYS A 255 8.80 81.41 43.39
CA LYS A 255 8.37 81.17 42.01
C LYS A 255 8.82 82.25 41.00
N LYS A 256 9.16 81.82 39.78
CA LYS A 256 8.93 82.59 38.54
C LYS A 256 8.48 81.66 37.39
N ALA A 257 7.74 82.31 36.49
CA ALA A 257 6.87 81.83 35.41
C ALA A 257 7.52 80.95 34.35
#